data_AF-A0A938H458-F1
#
_entry.id   AF-A0A938H458-F1
#
_cell.length_a   1.000
_cell.length_b   1.000
_cell.length_c   1.000
_cell.angle_alpha   90.00
_cell.angle_beta   90.00
_cell.angle_gamma   90.00
#
_symmetry.space_group_name_H-M   'P 1'
#
loop_
_entity.id
_entity.type
_entity.pdbx_description
1 polymer ?
#
loop_
_entity_poly.entity_id
_entity_poly.type
_entity_poly.pdbx_seq_one_letter_code
_entity_poly.pdbx_strand_id
1 'polypeptide(L)'
;MLSWLAPLLVLGLVIFVHELGHFLAAKWAGVYAPRFSLGWGAPLWSRRRGETEYALSWLPIGGYVRMASKEDETAQVLEGGGEAPEAEKSRHWDEHSMIPHGPHPIPADRWFESKTLVQRLVILLAGVTMNIILAVVVSTGVFAWYGTGYVPPVVDSIVAGRPAEVAGIQSGDRVVTIDGTAVTRWEEVLSKISAAPGTSVALELLRGADTVRVTVVPEAQETTTAEGARVVVGRIGVGVKQDVIRESVGLGEAAREGWRATWAIAGNVIGVLGNLLTGEVSVSQLGGPVEIARSSVAAAQNGMENLWSLIAFLSINLAVLNLLPIPLLDGGQVVLQVAEAAWRRPFPRMVKEWYARIGFAVIAALFLTVTFNDLKRLVLGWFGG
;
A
#
# COMPACT_ATOMS: atom_id res chain seq x y z
N MET A 1 13.46 -1.87 -22.08
CA MET A 1 12.30 -1.10 -22.59
C MET A 1 11.00 -1.46 -21.86
N LEU A 2 10.70 -2.74 -21.63
CA LEU A 2 9.47 -3.17 -20.94
C LEU A 2 9.32 -2.62 -19.50
N SER A 3 10.43 -2.45 -18.76
CA SER A 3 10.42 -1.90 -17.39
C SER A 3 9.85 -0.47 -17.30
N TRP A 4 9.88 0.32 -18.38
CA TRP A 4 9.29 1.67 -18.40
C TRP A 4 7.76 1.66 -18.39
N LEU A 5 7.14 0.52 -18.72
CA LEU A 5 5.69 0.32 -18.59
C LEU A 5 5.28 -0.13 -17.18
N ALA A 6 6.24 -0.48 -16.31
CA ALA A 6 5.96 -0.95 -14.96
C ALA A 6 5.07 0.00 -14.13
N PRO A 7 5.24 1.34 -14.15
CA PRO A 7 4.35 2.24 -13.42
C PRO A 7 2.88 2.08 -13.81
N LEU A 8 2.62 1.97 -15.11
CA LEU A 8 1.26 1.83 -15.66
C LEU A 8 0.66 0.48 -15.28
N LEU A 9 1.45 -0.59 -15.35
CA LEU A 9 0.99 -1.94 -15.00
C LEU A 9 0.70 -2.05 -13.50
N VAL A 10 1.60 -1.53 -12.65
CA VAL A 10 1.49 -1.62 -11.19
C VAL A 10 0.32 -0.78 -10.68
N LEU A 11 0.28 0.51 -11.03
CA LEU A 11 -0.83 1.38 -10.63
C LEU A 11 -2.13 0.95 -11.29
N GLY A 12 -2.07 0.52 -12.55
CA GLY A 12 -3.24 0.07 -13.29
C GLY A 12 -3.90 -1.14 -12.66
N LEU A 13 -3.12 -2.14 -12.27
CA LEU A 13 -3.62 -3.32 -11.58
C LEU A 13 -4.23 -2.97 -10.21
N VAL A 14 -3.52 -2.17 -9.40
CA VAL A 14 -3.96 -1.83 -8.05
C VAL A 14 -5.26 -1.03 -8.07
N ILE A 15 -5.36 0.01 -8.91
CA ILE A 15 -6.60 0.80 -9.03
C ILE A 15 -7.71 -0.06 -9.65
N PHE A 16 -7.41 -0.89 -10.65
CA PHE A 16 -8.43 -1.77 -11.25
C PHE A 16 -9.07 -2.71 -10.23
N VAL A 17 -8.27 -3.34 -9.36
CA VAL A 17 -8.77 -4.26 -8.33
C VAL A 17 -9.59 -3.52 -7.27
N HIS A 18 -9.22 -2.29 -6.94
CA HIS A 18 -10.02 -1.41 -6.08
C HIS A 18 -11.40 -1.15 -6.69
N GLU A 19 -11.46 -0.67 -7.94
CA GLU A 19 -12.71 -0.38 -8.65
C GLU A 19 -13.57 -1.63 -8.86
N LEU A 20 -12.93 -2.78 -9.08
CA LEU A 20 -13.60 -4.07 -9.15
C LEU A 20 -14.34 -4.39 -7.85
N GLY A 21 -13.79 -4.01 -6.69
CA GLY A 21 -14.45 -4.17 -5.40
C GLY A 21 -15.79 -3.43 -5.33
N HIS A 22 -15.79 -2.12 -5.60
CA HIS A 22 -17.01 -1.33 -5.64
C HIS A 22 -18.01 -1.88 -6.65
N PHE A 23 -17.55 -2.23 -7.85
CA PHE A 23 -18.40 -2.80 -8.89
C PHE A 23 -19.09 -4.09 -8.44
N LEU A 24 -18.33 -5.05 -7.89
CA LEU A 24 -18.89 -6.33 -7.45
C LEU A 24 -19.88 -6.14 -6.30
N ALA A 25 -19.56 -5.29 -5.33
CA ALA A 25 -20.46 -4.99 -4.21
C ALA A 25 -21.74 -4.25 -4.65
N ALA A 26 -21.63 -3.33 -5.61
CA ALA A 26 -22.76 -2.62 -6.18
C ALA A 26 -23.71 -3.56 -6.92
N LYS A 27 -23.17 -4.47 -7.74
CA LYS A 27 -23.96 -5.50 -8.42
C LYS A 27 -24.65 -6.43 -7.43
N TRP A 28 -23.95 -6.84 -6.36
CA TRP A 28 -24.54 -7.66 -5.29
C TRP A 28 -25.69 -6.94 -4.56
N ALA A 29 -25.55 -5.64 -4.29
CA ALA A 29 -26.60 -4.83 -3.66
C ALA A 29 -27.73 -4.43 -4.62
N GLY A 30 -27.64 -4.79 -5.90
CA GLY A 30 -28.60 -4.40 -6.94
C GLY A 30 -28.55 -2.90 -7.30
N VAL A 31 -27.42 -2.23 -7.06
CA VAL A 31 -27.16 -0.89 -7.59
C VAL A 31 -26.90 -0.99 -9.08
N TYR A 32 -27.48 -0.08 -9.85
CA TYR A 32 -27.25 -0.04 -11.29
C TYR A 32 -25.84 0.49 -11.60
N ALA A 33 -25.06 -0.30 -12.33
CA ALA A 33 -23.70 0.03 -12.75
C ALA A 33 -23.60 -0.10 -14.28
N PRO A 34 -23.87 0.99 -15.03
CA PRO A 34 -23.94 0.94 -16.50
C PRO A 34 -22.58 0.68 -17.16
N ARG A 35 -21.47 1.02 -16.52
CA ARG A 35 -20.14 0.88 -17.13
C ARG A 35 -19.09 0.43 -16.13
N PHE A 36 -18.28 -0.53 -16.55
CA PHE A 36 -17.05 -0.93 -15.88
C PHE A 36 -15.93 -0.98 -16.93
N SER A 37 -14.88 -0.21 -16.72
CA SER A 37 -13.81 0.00 -17.69
C SER A 37 -12.46 -0.35 -17.09
N LEU A 38 -11.61 -1.00 -17.87
CA LEU A 38 -10.16 -1.04 -17.62
C LEU A 38 -9.54 0.13 -18.37
N GLY A 39 -8.93 1.05 -17.62
CA GLY A 39 -8.35 2.28 -18.14
C GLY A 39 -9.35 3.41 -18.37
N TRP A 40 -8.79 4.57 -18.75
CA TRP A 40 -9.49 5.83 -18.95
C TRP A 40 -9.51 6.26 -20.44
N GLY A 41 -10.47 7.11 -20.79
CA GLY A 41 -10.62 7.67 -22.14
C GLY A 41 -11.42 6.80 -23.12
N ALA A 42 -11.23 7.04 -24.42
CA ALA A 42 -11.97 6.37 -25.49
C ALA A 42 -11.78 4.84 -25.46
N PRO A 43 -12.87 4.04 -25.58
CA PRO A 43 -12.77 2.59 -25.57
C PRO A 43 -12.12 2.08 -26.86
N LEU A 44 -11.02 1.33 -26.72
CA LEU A 44 -10.45 0.52 -27.82
C LEU A 44 -11.41 -0.62 -28.17
N TRP A 45 -11.96 -1.23 -27.13
CA TRP A 45 -12.91 -2.32 -27.23
C TRP A 45 -13.96 -2.18 -26.14
N SER A 46 -15.23 -2.42 -26.46
CA SER A 46 -16.26 -2.56 -25.44
C SER A 46 -17.29 -3.60 -25.83
N ARG A 47 -17.82 -4.29 -24.83
CA ARG A 47 -18.88 -5.27 -24.98
C ARG A 47 -19.89 -5.11 -23.86
N ARG A 48 -21.16 -5.02 -24.25
CA ARG A 48 -22.25 -5.01 -23.29
C ARG A 48 -22.65 -6.44 -22.91
N ARG A 49 -22.81 -6.69 -21.61
CA ARG A 49 -23.39 -7.93 -21.07
C ARG A 49 -24.47 -7.58 -20.06
N GLY A 50 -25.71 -7.86 -20.44
CA GLY A 50 -26.88 -7.40 -19.68
C GLY A 50 -26.98 -5.87 -19.70
N GLU A 51 -26.90 -5.28 -18.53
CA GLU A 51 -27.06 -3.84 -18.33
C GLU A 51 -25.74 -3.07 -18.20
N THR A 52 -24.62 -3.79 -18.17
CA THR A 52 -23.28 -3.22 -17.95
C THR A 52 -22.46 -3.31 -19.24
N GLU A 53 -21.89 -2.19 -19.66
CA GLU A 53 -20.85 -2.11 -20.66
C GLU A 53 -19.48 -2.38 -20.02
N TYR A 54 -18.79 -3.40 -20.51
CA TYR A 54 -17.41 -3.70 -20.15
C TYR A 54 -16.50 -3.11 -21.21
N ALA A 55 -15.65 -2.16 -20.82
CA ALA A 55 -14.78 -1.44 -21.73
C ALA A 55 -13.29 -1.67 -21.42
N LEU A 56 -12.50 -1.68 -22.48
CA LEU A 56 -11.05 -1.59 -22.43
C LEU A 56 -10.66 -0.29 -23.14
N SER A 57 -10.18 0.68 -22.38
CA SER A 57 -9.78 1.98 -22.90
C SER A 57 -8.31 2.05 -23.29
N TRP A 58 -7.97 3.02 -24.14
CA TRP A 58 -6.62 3.10 -24.70
C TRP A 58 -5.55 3.52 -23.69
N LEU A 59 -5.92 4.23 -22.62
CA LEU A 59 -5.02 4.59 -21.53
C LEU A 59 -5.16 3.55 -20.41
N PRO A 60 -4.21 2.60 -20.25
CA PRO A 60 -4.34 1.48 -19.32
C PRO A 60 -4.00 1.89 -17.87
N ILE A 61 -4.51 3.05 -17.43
CA ILE A 61 -4.32 3.56 -16.07
C ILE A 61 -5.60 3.27 -15.29
N GLY A 62 -5.54 2.21 -14.51
CA GLY A 62 -6.51 1.87 -13.48
C GLY A 62 -7.79 1.21 -13.99
N GLY A 63 -8.81 1.25 -13.14
CA GLY A 63 -10.19 0.92 -13.50
C GLY A 63 -11.05 2.17 -13.47
N TYR A 64 -12.28 2.04 -13.97
CA TYR A 64 -13.33 3.04 -13.79
C TYR A 64 -14.66 2.32 -13.68
N VAL A 65 -15.40 2.56 -12.60
CA VAL A 65 -16.78 2.10 -12.44
C VAL A 65 -17.71 3.30 -12.47
N ARG A 66 -18.75 3.24 -13.30
CA ARG A 66 -19.88 4.17 -13.25
C ARG A 66 -21.02 3.50 -12.52
N MET A 67 -21.42 4.06 -11.39
CA MET A 67 -22.56 3.59 -10.58
C MET A 67 -23.65 4.65 -10.52
N ALA A 68 -24.89 4.22 -10.30
CA ALA A 68 -26.01 5.13 -10.06
C ALA A 68 -25.91 5.74 -8.65
N SER A 69 -25.24 6.88 -8.56
CA SER A 69 -25.02 7.67 -7.35
C SER A 69 -25.23 9.15 -7.69
N LYS A 70 -26.04 9.84 -6.89
CA LYS A 70 -26.29 11.29 -7.01
C LYS A 70 -25.09 12.11 -6.55
N GLU A 71 -24.25 11.56 -5.68
CA GLU A 71 -23.04 12.22 -5.17
C GLU A 71 -21.89 12.15 -6.21
N ASP A 72 -21.80 11.06 -6.97
CA ASP A 72 -20.81 10.87 -8.04
C ASP A 72 -21.03 11.83 -9.22
N GLU A 73 -22.29 12.18 -9.52
CA GLU A 73 -22.61 13.21 -10.53
C GLU A 73 -22.02 14.58 -10.14
N THR A 74 -22.09 14.96 -8.86
CA THR A 74 -21.49 16.21 -8.36
C THR A 74 -19.97 16.18 -8.32
N ALA A 75 -19.35 15.06 -7.98
CA ALA A 75 -17.89 14.93 -7.97
C ALA A 75 -17.31 14.98 -9.40
N GLN A 76 -17.97 14.33 -10.37
CA GLN A 76 -17.57 14.36 -11.79
C GLN A 76 -17.63 15.77 -12.40
N VAL A 77 -18.59 16.60 -11.97
CA VAL A 77 -18.66 18.02 -12.38
C VAL A 77 -17.49 18.83 -11.81
N LEU A 78 -17.02 18.52 -10.60
CA LEU A 78 -15.89 19.21 -9.96
C LEU A 78 -14.52 18.77 -10.52
N GLU A 79 -14.40 17.52 -10.97
CA GLU A 79 -13.18 16.96 -11.58
C GLU A 79 -12.96 17.41 -13.05
N GLY A 80 -13.79 18.31 -13.58
CA GLY A 80 -13.73 18.71 -14.98
C GLY A 80 -14.16 17.61 -15.95
N GLY A 81 -14.70 16.49 -15.44
CA GLY A 81 -15.36 15.43 -16.20
C GLY A 81 -16.81 15.74 -16.52
N GLY A 82 -17.19 17.03 -16.49
CA GLY A 82 -18.50 17.53 -16.86
C GLY A 82 -18.70 17.47 -18.36
N GLU A 83 -18.91 16.27 -18.89
CA GLU A 83 -19.68 15.96 -20.10
C GLU A 83 -19.55 14.45 -20.35
N ALA A 84 -20.56 13.67 -19.98
CA ALA A 84 -20.97 12.64 -20.93
C ALA A 84 -21.58 13.43 -22.09
N PRO A 85 -21.04 13.35 -23.32
CA PRO A 85 -21.62 14.07 -24.45
C PRO A 85 -23.11 13.74 -24.52
N GLU A 86 -23.96 14.75 -24.47
CA GLU A 86 -25.42 14.67 -24.60
C GLU A 86 -25.89 14.04 -25.94
N ALA A 87 -24.98 13.63 -26.83
CA ALA A 87 -25.31 13.24 -28.19
C ALA A 87 -24.41 12.14 -28.80
N GLU A 88 -23.78 11.27 -28.02
CA GLU A 88 -23.33 9.98 -28.56
C GLU A 88 -24.38 8.94 -28.17
N LYS A 89 -25.26 8.55 -29.10
CA LYS A 89 -25.96 7.26 -28.99
C LYS A 89 -24.88 6.25 -28.64
N SER A 90 -24.85 5.78 -27.39
CA SER A 90 -23.80 4.87 -26.94
C SER A 90 -23.68 3.76 -27.98
N ARG A 91 -22.47 3.29 -28.31
CA ARG A 91 -22.26 2.21 -29.31
C ARG A 91 -23.18 0.98 -29.07
N HIS A 92 -23.73 0.85 -27.86
CA HIS A 92 -24.65 -0.18 -27.41
C HIS A 92 -26.06 0.35 -27.04
N TRP A 93 -26.54 1.39 -27.73
CA TRP A 93 -27.90 1.93 -27.54
C TRP A 93 -28.94 0.85 -27.78
N ASP A 94 -29.90 0.76 -26.86
CA ASP A 94 -31.01 -0.20 -26.90
C ASP A 94 -32.25 0.46 -26.29
N GLU A 95 -33.36 0.39 -27.02
CA GLU A 95 -34.61 1.10 -26.69
C GLU A 95 -35.25 0.63 -25.37
N HIS A 96 -34.97 -0.60 -24.95
CA HIS A 96 -35.50 -1.19 -23.72
C HIS A 96 -34.55 -1.01 -22.53
N SER A 97 -33.47 -0.25 -22.70
CA SER A 97 -32.42 -0.08 -21.70
C SER A 97 -32.56 1.21 -20.90
N MET A 98 -31.94 1.22 -19.71
CA MET A 98 -31.87 2.42 -18.87
C MET A 98 -30.77 3.39 -19.36
N ILE A 99 -30.91 4.66 -19.00
CA ILE A 99 -29.87 5.69 -19.16
C ILE A 99 -28.53 5.16 -18.59
N PRO A 100 -27.38 5.32 -19.27
CA PRO A 100 -27.18 6.06 -20.51
C PRO A 100 -27.35 5.23 -21.80
N HIS A 101 -27.65 3.93 -21.71
CA HIS A 101 -27.72 3.04 -22.88
C HIS A 101 -29.10 2.97 -23.54
N GLY A 102 -30.09 3.66 -22.98
CA GLY A 102 -31.43 3.76 -23.53
C GLY A 102 -32.21 4.90 -22.89
N PRO A 103 -33.48 5.07 -23.24
CA PRO A 103 -34.29 6.20 -22.81
C PRO A 103 -34.90 6.01 -21.41
N HIS A 104 -34.89 4.80 -20.84
CA HIS A 104 -35.62 4.54 -19.60
C HIS A 104 -34.86 5.07 -18.36
N PRO A 105 -35.57 5.70 -17.39
CA PRO A 105 -34.94 6.17 -16.16
C PRO A 105 -34.49 4.99 -15.28
N ILE A 106 -33.46 5.22 -14.47
CA ILE A 106 -32.98 4.24 -13.48
C ILE A 106 -34.04 4.11 -12.36
N PRO A 107 -34.59 2.91 -12.09
CA PRO A 107 -35.56 2.71 -11.04
C PRO A 107 -35.06 3.17 -9.67
N ALA A 108 -35.94 3.76 -8.86
CA ALA A 108 -35.58 4.42 -7.60
C ALA A 108 -34.87 3.49 -6.61
N ASP A 109 -35.21 2.21 -6.60
CA ASP A 109 -34.63 1.18 -5.73
C ASP A 109 -33.21 0.77 -6.15
N ARG A 110 -32.77 1.15 -7.36
CA ARG A 110 -31.46 0.79 -7.95
C ARG A 110 -30.39 1.86 -7.81
N TRP A 111 -30.71 2.96 -7.16
CA TRP A 111 -29.75 3.99 -6.78
C TRP A 111 -28.93 3.55 -5.57
N PHE A 112 -27.73 4.09 -5.41
CA PHE A 112 -26.91 3.87 -4.23
C PHE A 112 -27.61 4.38 -2.97
N GLU A 113 -28.23 5.56 -3.03
CA GLU A 113 -28.86 6.23 -1.89
C GLU A 113 -30.12 5.51 -1.38
N SER A 114 -30.75 4.67 -2.20
CA SER A 114 -31.92 3.89 -1.79
C SER A 114 -31.55 2.64 -0.99
N LYS A 115 -30.27 2.25 -0.96
CA LYS A 115 -29.83 1.03 -0.28
C LYS A 115 -29.74 1.24 1.22
N THR A 116 -29.85 0.12 1.94
CA THR A 116 -29.68 0.13 3.40
C THR A 116 -28.28 0.63 3.77
N LEU A 117 -28.12 1.17 4.99
CA LEU A 117 -26.80 1.63 5.47
C LEU A 117 -25.74 0.54 5.33
N VAL A 118 -26.06 -0.71 5.71
CA VAL A 118 -25.12 -1.83 5.61
C VAL A 118 -24.70 -2.07 4.16
N GLN A 119 -25.63 -2.07 3.21
CA GLN A 119 -25.30 -2.23 1.79
C GLN A 119 -24.41 -1.09 1.29
N ARG A 120 -24.72 0.16 1.67
CA ARG A 120 -23.90 1.32 1.28
C ARG A 120 -22.49 1.22 1.85
N LEU A 121 -22.35 0.86 3.13
CA LEU A 121 -21.05 0.67 3.77
C LEU A 121 -20.26 -0.48 3.14
N VAL A 122 -20.91 -1.59 2.78
CA VAL A 122 -20.26 -2.70 2.07
C VAL A 122 -19.73 -2.24 0.71
N ILE A 123 -20.51 -1.47 -0.05
CA ILE A 123 -20.07 -0.93 -1.35
C ILE A 123 -18.86 -0.01 -1.17
N LEU A 124 -18.92 0.94 -0.22
CA LEU A 124 -17.83 1.89 0.03
C LEU A 124 -16.56 1.20 0.54
N LEU A 125 -16.66 0.17 1.38
CA LEU A 125 -15.49 -0.55 1.88
C LEU A 125 -14.98 -1.63 0.93
N ALA A 126 -15.70 -1.94 -0.15
CA ALA A 126 -15.34 -3.03 -1.04
C ALA A 126 -14.03 -2.78 -1.78
N GLY A 127 -13.76 -1.54 -2.22
CA GLY A 127 -12.50 -1.18 -2.87
C GLY A 127 -11.30 -1.35 -1.95
N VAL A 128 -11.38 -0.82 -0.72
CA VAL A 128 -10.37 -1.01 0.33
C VAL A 128 -10.16 -2.49 0.62
N THR A 129 -11.24 -3.25 0.76
CA THR A 129 -11.20 -4.69 1.06
C THR A 129 -10.51 -5.47 -0.06
N MET A 130 -10.82 -5.18 -1.32
CA MET A 130 -10.21 -5.85 -2.47
C MET A 130 -8.71 -5.56 -2.60
N ASN A 131 -8.26 -4.37 -2.24
CA ASN A 131 -6.83 -4.08 -2.17
C ASN A 131 -6.12 -4.85 -1.06
N ILE A 132 -6.72 -4.97 0.12
CA ILE A 132 -6.17 -5.83 1.18
C ILE A 132 -6.08 -7.29 0.70
N ILE A 133 -7.13 -7.79 0.04
CA ILE A 133 -7.13 -9.14 -0.56
C ILE A 133 -6.01 -9.28 -1.60
N LEU A 134 -5.86 -8.30 -2.50
CA LEU A 134 -4.81 -8.30 -3.52
C LEU A 134 -3.43 -8.39 -2.88
N ALA A 135 -3.16 -7.58 -1.85
CA ALA A 135 -1.89 -7.60 -1.14
C ALA A 135 -1.62 -8.96 -0.49
N VAL A 136 -2.59 -9.55 0.21
CA VAL A 136 -2.44 -10.90 0.81
C VAL A 136 -2.14 -11.94 -0.26
N VAL A 137 -2.87 -11.93 -1.37
CA VAL A 137 -2.69 -12.90 -2.47
C VAL A 137 -1.32 -12.74 -3.13
N VAL A 138 -0.92 -11.50 -3.43
CA VAL A 138 0.36 -11.20 -4.08
C VAL A 138 1.52 -11.55 -3.15
N SER A 139 1.48 -11.14 -1.87
CA SER A 139 2.52 -11.48 -0.89
C SER A 139 2.60 -12.99 -0.66
N THR A 140 1.47 -13.69 -0.57
CA THR A 140 1.45 -15.16 -0.49
C THR A 140 2.11 -15.79 -1.72
N GLY A 141 1.81 -15.30 -2.91
CA GLY A 141 2.44 -15.76 -4.16
C GLY A 141 3.95 -15.52 -4.16
N VAL A 142 4.40 -14.37 -3.65
CA VAL A 142 5.83 -14.07 -3.48
C VAL A 142 6.49 -15.08 -2.56
N PHE A 143 5.99 -15.30 -1.35
CA PHE A 143 6.59 -16.26 -0.42
C PHE A 143 6.52 -17.72 -0.92
N ALA A 144 5.44 -18.09 -1.62
CA ALA A 144 5.31 -19.42 -2.19
C ALA A 144 6.32 -19.69 -3.31
N TRP A 145 6.65 -18.67 -4.11
CA TRP A 145 7.56 -18.80 -5.25
C TRP A 145 9.03 -18.59 -4.88
N TYR A 146 9.29 -17.58 -4.05
CA TYR A 146 10.64 -17.14 -3.72
C TYR A 146 11.12 -17.66 -2.36
N GLY A 147 10.22 -18.21 -1.54
CA GLY A 147 10.53 -18.59 -0.17
C GLY A 147 10.60 -17.39 0.78
N THR A 148 11.06 -17.64 1.99
CA THR A 148 11.36 -16.60 2.98
C THR A 148 12.86 -16.31 2.97
N GLY A 149 13.21 -15.02 2.92
CA GLY A 149 14.58 -14.57 3.11
C GLY A 149 14.95 -14.47 4.58
N TYR A 150 16.16 -14.87 4.95
CA TYR A 150 16.77 -14.56 6.24
C TYR A 150 18.22 -14.17 6.05
N VAL A 151 18.75 -13.35 6.95
CA VAL A 151 20.16 -13.00 6.97
C VAL A 151 20.88 -13.98 7.91
N PRO A 152 21.90 -14.72 7.45
CA PRO A 152 22.62 -15.65 8.31
C PRO A 152 23.40 -14.87 9.38
N PRO A 153 23.63 -15.45 10.57
CA PRO A 153 24.23 -14.74 11.68
C PRO A 153 25.75 -14.65 11.56
N VAL A 154 26.25 -14.05 10.47
CA VAL A 154 27.67 -13.96 10.13
C VAL A 154 28.14 -12.51 10.26
N VAL A 155 29.18 -12.31 11.06
CA VAL A 155 29.83 -11.01 11.26
C VAL A 155 30.60 -10.65 9.99
N ASP A 156 30.38 -9.45 9.47
CA ASP A 156 31.06 -8.94 8.27
C ASP A 156 32.13 -7.91 8.63
N SER A 157 31.75 -6.91 9.41
CA SER A 157 32.64 -5.82 9.81
C SER A 157 32.62 -5.60 11.31
N ILE A 158 33.71 -5.05 11.82
CA ILE A 158 33.90 -4.78 13.25
C ILE A 158 34.29 -3.32 13.40
N VAL A 159 33.62 -2.63 14.31
CA VAL A 159 33.91 -1.24 14.65
C VAL A 159 35.02 -1.22 15.70
N ALA A 160 36.13 -0.54 15.39
CA ALA A 160 37.28 -0.42 16.28
C ALA A 160 36.89 0.22 17.62
N GLY A 161 37.47 -0.27 18.71
CA GLY A 161 37.27 0.17 20.09
C GLY A 161 35.92 -0.24 20.70
N ARG A 162 35.10 -1.04 20.00
CA ARG A 162 33.78 -1.47 20.49
C ARG A 162 33.82 -2.85 21.16
N PRO A 163 32.80 -3.22 21.96
CA PRO A 163 32.81 -4.44 22.75
C PRO A 163 33.11 -5.73 21.95
N ALA A 164 32.67 -5.83 20.70
CA ALA A 164 32.94 -6.99 19.86
C ALA A 164 34.44 -7.17 19.56
N GLU A 165 35.17 -6.09 19.27
CA GLU A 165 36.61 -6.15 19.03
C GLU A 165 37.35 -6.55 20.32
N VAL A 166 36.96 -5.96 21.46
CA VAL A 166 37.54 -6.28 22.77
C VAL A 166 37.30 -7.73 23.17
N ALA A 167 36.13 -8.29 22.83
CA ALA A 167 35.78 -9.69 23.05
C ALA A 167 36.48 -10.66 22.07
N GLY A 168 37.25 -10.14 21.10
CA GLY A 168 37.99 -10.95 20.13
C GLY A 168 37.14 -11.56 19.01
N ILE A 169 35.95 -10.99 18.75
CA ILE A 169 35.12 -11.34 17.59
C ILE A 169 35.86 -10.90 16.32
N GLN A 170 35.72 -11.66 15.24
CA GLN A 170 36.37 -11.41 13.95
C GLN A 170 35.36 -11.42 12.80
N SER A 171 35.71 -10.74 11.71
CA SER A 171 34.99 -10.85 10.44
C SER A 171 35.00 -12.31 9.97
N GLY A 172 33.85 -12.79 9.51
CA GLY A 172 33.62 -14.18 9.11
C GLY A 172 33.13 -15.10 10.25
N ASP A 173 33.15 -14.65 11.51
CA ASP A 173 32.59 -15.42 12.62
C ASP A 173 31.08 -15.60 12.44
N ARG A 174 30.60 -16.85 12.53
CA ARG A 174 29.16 -17.15 12.56
C ARG A 174 28.71 -17.37 13.99
N VAL A 175 27.77 -16.58 14.48
CA VAL A 175 27.15 -16.78 15.79
C VAL A 175 26.23 -18.00 15.72
N VAL A 176 26.46 -18.99 16.59
CA VAL A 176 25.67 -20.23 16.64
C VAL A 176 24.79 -20.27 17.88
N THR A 177 25.30 -19.80 19.02
CA THR A 177 24.51 -19.69 20.24
C THR A 177 24.75 -18.38 20.97
N ILE A 178 23.73 -17.94 21.69
CA ILE A 178 23.74 -16.78 22.59
C ILE A 178 23.13 -17.22 23.91
N ASP A 179 23.93 -17.19 24.99
CA ASP A 179 23.59 -17.69 26.32
C ASP A 179 23.01 -19.11 26.28
N GLY A 180 23.63 -19.99 25.48
CA GLY A 180 23.22 -21.38 25.28
C GLY A 180 21.97 -21.57 24.41
N THR A 181 21.31 -20.50 23.95
CA THR A 181 20.21 -20.59 22.99
C THR A 181 20.76 -20.59 21.57
N ALA A 182 20.41 -21.59 20.76
CA ALA A 182 20.79 -21.61 19.35
C ALA A 182 20.18 -20.42 18.58
N VAL A 183 20.97 -19.83 17.69
CA VAL A 183 20.54 -18.78 16.78
C VAL A 183 20.84 -19.18 15.34
N THR A 184 19.88 -18.92 14.46
CA THR A 184 19.99 -19.28 13.04
C THR A 184 19.91 -18.08 12.11
N ARG A 185 19.48 -16.93 12.64
CA ARG A 185 19.21 -15.71 11.89
C ARG A 185 19.82 -14.49 12.59
N TRP A 186 20.25 -13.51 11.82
CA TRP A 186 20.86 -12.30 12.36
C TRP A 186 19.88 -11.49 13.20
N GLU A 187 18.59 -11.49 12.87
CA GLU A 187 17.55 -10.80 13.63
C GLU A 187 17.46 -11.32 15.08
N GLU A 188 17.71 -12.62 15.29
CA GLU A 188 17.76 -13.24 16.62
C GLU A 188 18.99 -12.75 17.41
N VAL A 189 20.14 -12.63 16.74
CA VAL A 189 21.36 -12.04 17.31
C VAL A 189 21.10 -10.60 17.73
N LEU A 190 20.54 -9.80 16.82
CA LEU A 190 20.24 -8.40 17.06
C LEU A 190 19.27 -8.22 18.24
N SER A 191 18.17 -8.99 18.26
CA SER A 191 17.16 -8.95 19.31
C SER A 191 17.75 -9.27 20.69
N LYS A 192 18.51 -10.37 20.80
CA LYS A 192 19.11 -10.79 22.07
C LYS A 192 20.18 -9.81 22.57
N ILE A 193 21.04 -9.32 21.69
CA ILE A 193 22.08 -8.35 22.06
C ILE A 193 21.48 -6.99 22.44
N SER A 194 20.49 -6.52 21.69
CA SER A 194 19.82 -5.24 21.96
C SER A 194 19.06 -5.24 23.28
N ALA A 195 18.55 -6.40 23.72
CA ALA A 195 17.85 -6.57 24.99
C ALA A 195 18.77 -6.68 26.22
N ALA A 196 20.10 -6.75 26.04
CA ALA A 196 21.07 -6.99 27.13
C ALA A 196 22.10 -5.85 27.34
N PRO A 197 21.69 -4.56 27.40
CA PRO A 197 22.64 -3.47 27.63
C PRO A 197 23.34 -3.63 28.99
N GLY A 198 24.67 -3.52 28.99
CA GLY A 198 25.51 -3.61 30.19
C GLY A 198 25.58 -5.00 30.84
N THR A 199 24.93 -6.01 30.24
CA THR A 199 24.88 -7.37 30.78
C THR A 199 25.82 -8.27 30.00
N SER A 200 26.56 -9.14 30.69
CA SER A 200 27.47 -10.08 30.05
C SER A 200 26.69 -11.14 29.24
N VAL A 201 27.01 -11.27 27.96
CA VAL A 201 26.41 -12.23 27.03
C VAL A 201 27.47 -13.22 26.55
N ALA A 202 27.21 -14.51 26.70
CA ALA A 202 28.08 -15.58 26.21
C ALA A 202 27.70 -15.96 24.77
N LEU A 203 28.67 -15.90 23.86
CA LEU A 203 28.49 -16.27 22.46
C LEU A 203 29.34 -17.50 22.14
N GLU A 204 28.74 -18.45 21.40
CA GLU A 204 29.50 -19.46 20.69
C GLU A 204 29.54 -19.13 19.20
N LEU A 205 30.75 -19.03 18.66
CA LEU A 205 31.03 -18.64 17.29
C LEU A 205 31.67 -19.80 16.55
N LEU A 206 31.33 -19.95 15.27
CA LEU A 206 32.12 -20.75 14.34
C LEU A 206 33.08 -19.83 13.59
N ARG A 207 34.38 -20.10 13.76
CA ARG A 207 35.47 -19.43 13.06
C ARG A 207 36.14 -20.45 12.15
N GLY A 208 35.74 -20.48 10.88
CA GLY A 208 36.13 -21.55 9.97
C GLY A 208 35.56 -22.89 10.44
N ALA A 209 36.42 -23.82 10.85
CA ALA A 209 36.01 -25.13 11.37
C ALA A 209 35.97 -25.18 12.92
N ASP A 210 36.51 -24.17 13.59
CA ASP A 210 36.67 -24.16 15.05
C ASP A 210 35.47 -23.50 15.74
N THR A 211 35.10 -24.03 16.90
CA THR A 211 34.13 -23.39 17.80
C THR A 211 34.86 -22.55 18.83
N VAL A 212 34.58 -21.25 18.84
CA VAL A 212 35.17 -20.26 19.76
C VAL A 212 34.09 -19.76 20.70
N ARG A 213 34.37 -19.77 22.01
CA ARG A 213 33.50 -19.15 23.01
C ARG A 213 34.04 -17.78 23.38
N VAL A 214 33.20 -16.76 23.29
CA VAL A 214 33.55 -15.39 23.70
C VAL A 214 32.46 -14.84 24.62
N THR A 215 32.86 -13.94 25.50
CA THR A 215 31.93 -13.21 26.35
C THR A 215 32.02 -11.74 25.99
N VAL A 216 30.87 -11.13 25.65
CA VAL A 216 30.78 -9.72 25.27
C VAL A 216 29.81 -9.00 26.18
N VAL A 217 30.10 -7.74 26.51
CA VAL A 217 29.20 -6.88 27.27
C VAL A 217 28.68 -5.79 26.32
N PRO A 218 27.42 -5.85 25.87
CA PRO A 218 26.86 -4.83 24.99
C PRO A 218 26.87 -3.45 25.66
N GLU A 219 27.37 -2.45 24.93
CA GLU A 219 27.36 -1.07 25.37
C GLU A 219 25.92 -0.52 25.33
N ALA A 220 25.49 0.14 26.41
CA ALA A 220 24.17 0.77 26.47
C ALA A 220 24.17 2.03 25.61
N GLN A 221 23.28 2.08 24.62
CA GLN A 221 23.13 3.24 23.75
C GLN A 221 21.66 3.67 23.69
N GLU A 222 21.41 4.97 23.87
CA GLU A 222 20.08 5.54 23.67
C GLU A 222 19.72 5.54 22.18
N THR A 223 18.51 5.12 21.88
CA THR A 223 17.92 5.17 20.55
C THR A 223 16.46 5.57 20.64
N THR A 224 15.91 6.08 19.54
CA THR A 224 14.51 6.44 19.44
C THR A 224 13.81 5.37 18.62
N THR A 225 12.74 4.80 19.17
CA THR A 225 11.86 3.86 18.46
C THR A 225 11.16 4.56 17.28
N ALA A 226 10.54 3.77 16.39
CA ALA A 226 9.75 4.31 15.28
C ALA A 226 8.55 5.15 15.77
N GLU A 227 8.10 4.90 17.00
CA GLU A 227 7.01 5.58 17.71
C GLU A 227 7.49 6.78 18.55
N GLY A 228 8.74 7.22 18.40
CA GLY A 228 9.28 8.41 19.09
C GLY A 228 9.70 8.19 20.55
N ALA A 229 9.47 7.00 21.12
CA ALA A 229 9.88 6.69 22.49
C ALA A 229 11.41 6.49 22.57
N ARG A 230 12.05 7.12 23.55
CA ARG A 230 13.47 6.90 23.87
C ARG A 230 13.65 5.57 24.60
N VAL A 231 14.48 4.70 24.06
CA VAL A 231 14.80 3.39 24.64
C VAL A 231 16.30 3.19 24.68
N VAL A 232 16.77 2.40 25.65
CA VAL A 232 18.18 2.02 25.78
C VAL A 232 18.35 0.63 25.20
N VAL A 233 19.28 0.46 24.26
CA VAL A 233 19.58 -0.83 23.62
C VAL A 233 21.05 -1.18 23.75
N GLY A 234 21.35 -2.48 23.84
CA GLY A 234 22.71 -3.00 23.81
C GLY A 234 23.31 -3.02 22.40
N ARG A 235 24.55 -2.56 22.23
CA ARG A 235 25.29 -2.67 20.96
C ARG A 235 26.72 -3.17 21.20
N ILE A 236 27.18 -4.06 20.32
CA ILE A 236 28.54 -4.62 20.39
C ILE A 236 29.47 -4.10 19.27
N GLY A 237 28.95 -3.38 18.27
CA GLY A 237 29.78 -2.79 17.21
C GLY A 237 30.15 -3.75 16.08
N VAL A 238 29.21 -4.59 15.64
CA VAL A 238 29.37 -5.49 14.49
C VAL A 238 28.44 -5.09 13.35
N GLY A 239 28.93 -5.19 12.11
CA GLY A 239 28.13 -5.15 10.89
C GLY A 239 27.83 -6.55 10.39
N VAL A 240 26.70 -6.70 9.72
CA VAL A 240 26.27 -7.95 9.11
C VAL A 240 26.43 -7.89 7.60
N LYS A 241 26.78 -9.03 7.00
CA LYS A 241 26.74 -9.17 5.56
C LYS A 241 25.29 -9.30 5.14
N GLN A 242 24.79 -8.40 4.30
CA GLN A 242 23.41 -8.45 3.80
C GLN A 242 23.20 -9.51 2.70
N ASP A 243 23.77 -10.71 2.90
CA ASP A 243 23.55 -11.86 2.03
C ASP A 243 22.26 -12.57 2.47
N VAL A 244 21.14 -12.21 1.85
CA VAL A 244 19.85 -12.84 2.14
C VAL A 244 19.83 -14.25 1.56
N ILE A 245 19.77 -15.27 2.43
CA ILE A 245 19.57 -16.66 2.04
C ILE A 245 18.07 -16.94 2.02
N ARG A 246 17.63 -17.76 1.06
CA ARG A 246 16.21 -18.11 0.92
C ARG A 246 15.93 -19.55 1.24
N GLU A 247 14.86 -19.75 1.98
CA GLU A 247 14.31 -21.06 2.31
C GLU A 247 12.94 -21.20 1.67
N SER A 248 12.75 -22.28 0.93
CA SER A 248 11.43 -22.62 0.37
C SER A 248 10.46 -22.94 1.49
N VAL A 249 9.25 -22.38 1.42
CA VAL A 249 8.18 -22.63 2.40
C VAL A 249 6.98 -23.30 1.73
N GLY A 250 6.20 -24.06 2.51
CA GLY A 250 4.96 -24.65 2.02
C GLY A 250 3.86 -23.59 1.82
N LEU A 251 2.81 -23.91 1.03
CA LEU A 251 1.72 -22.96 0.73
C LEU A 251 1.02 -22.40 1.97
N GLY A 252 0.81 -23.21 3.01
CA GLY A 252 0.18 -22.75 4.25
C GLY A 252 1.03 -21.77 5.05
N GLU A 253 2.36 -21.94 5.01
CA GLU A 253 3.32 -21.02 5.62
C GLU A 253 3.46 -19.75 4.78
N ALA A 254 3.54 -19.87 3.45
CA ALA A 254 3.52 -18.73 2.53
C ALA A 254 2.28 -17.85 2.72
N ALA A 255 1.11 -18.45 2.93
CA ALA A 255 -0.13 -17.72 3.22
C ALA A 255 -0.06 -16.98 4.57
N ARG A 256 0.52 -17.61 5.59
CA ARG A 256 0.72 -16.99 6.91
C ARG A 256 1.70 -15.82 6.83
N GLU A 257 2.80 -15.98 6.11
CA GLU A 257 3.79 -14.92 5.89
C GLU A 257 3.21 -13.80 5.02
N GLY A 258 2.44 -14.13 3.99
CA GLY A 258 1.71 -13.15 3.17
C GLY A 258 0.75 -12.29 4.00
N TRP A 259 -0.02 -12.93 4.90
CA TRP A 259 -0.89 -12.25 5.85
C TRP A 259 -0.11 -11.34 6.82
N ARG A 260 0.97 -11.86 7.43
CA ARG A 260 1.83 -11.09 8.35
C ARG A 260 2.46 -9.88 7.66
N ALA A 261 3.05 -10.08 6.48
CA ALA A 261 3.65 -9.03 5.68
C ALA A 261 2.64 -7.95 5.33
N THR A 262 1.42 -8.34 4.95
CA THR A 262 0.33 -7.41 4.63
C THR A 262 0.02 -6.48 5.82
N TRP A 263 -0.14 -7.04 7.02
CA TRP A 263 -0.41 -6.25 8.22
C TRP A 263 0.79 -5.46 8.72
N ALA A 264 2.00 -5.96 8.54
CA ALA A 264 3.22 -5.22 8.82
C ALA A 264 3.33 -3.98 7.92
N ILE A 265 3.06 -4.13 6.62
CA ILE A 265 3.00 -3.00 5.68
C ILE A 265 1.92 -2.01 6.13
N ALA A 266 0.70 -2.49 6.43
CA ALA A 266 -0.39 -1.62 6.88
C ALA A 266 -0.02 -0.84 8.15
N GLY A 267 0.57 -1.51 9.14
CA GLY A 267 1.06 -0.88 10.37
C GLY A 267 2.12 0.18 10.11
N ASN A 268 3.09 -0.09 9.23
CA ASN A 268 4.13 0.87 8.85
C ASN A 268 3.52 2.11 8.18
N VAL A 269 2.55 1.93 7.26
CA VAL A 269 1.88 3.04 6.59
C VAL A 269 1.10 3.88 7.59
N ILE A 270 0.35 3.26 8.49
CA ILE A 270 -0.38 3.95 9.56
C ILE A 270 0.59 4.71 10.47
N GLY A 271 1.73 4.11 10.84
CA GLY A 271 2.77 4.76 11.64
C GLY A 271 3.34 6.00 10.97
N VAL A 272 3.68 5.91 9.68
CA VAL A 272 4.17 7.06 8.89
C VAL A 272 3.12 8.16 8.81
N LEU A 273 1.84 7.82 8.60
CA LEU A 273 0.74 8.79 8.60
C LEU A 273 0.56 9.43 9.98
N GLY A 274 0.69 8.67 11.07
CA GLY A 274 0.67 9.20 12.43
C GLY A 274 1.80 10.20 12.68
N ASN A 275 3.02 9.85 12.30
CA ASN A 275 4.20 10.69 12.48
C ASN A 275 4.16 11.95 11.58
N LEU A 276 3.46 11.88 10.44
CA LEU A 276 3.18 13.05 9.61
C LEU A 276 2.23 14.04 10.31
N LEU A 277 1.22 13.53 11.02
CA LEU A 277 0.27 14.35 11.78
C LEU A 277 0.90 14.99 13.03
N THR A 278 1.86 14.31 13.68
CA THR A 278 2.61 14.86 14.81
C THR A 278 3.74 15.82 14.41
N GLY A 279 4.06 15.88 13.11
CA GLY A 279 5.12 16.72 12.56
C GLY A 279 6.54 16.15 12.69
N GLU A 280 6.66 14.88 13.10
CA GLU A 280 7.94 14.16 13.16
C GLU A 280 8.47 13.78 11.78
N VAL A 281 7.56 13.51 10.84
CA VAL A 281 7.88 13.26 9.42
C VAL A 281 7.46 14.48 8.59
N SER A 282 8.36 14.96 7.73
CA SER A 282 8.05 16.05 6.81
C SER A 282 7.29 15.54 5.59
N VAL A 283 6.31 16.31 5.11
CA VAL A 283 5.59 16.07 3.83
C VAL A 283 6.57 15.95 2.64
N SER A 284 7.77 16.53 2.74
CA SER A 284 8.82 16.38 1.73
C SER A 284 9.34 14.96 1.57
N GLN A 285 9.15 14.09 2.56
CA GLN A 285 9.54 12.67 2.50
C GLN A 285 8.50 11.80 1.79
N LEU A 286 7.28 12.30 1.53
CA LEU A 286 6.30 11.58 0.74
C LEU A 286 6.74 11.52 -0.73
N GLY A 287 6.57 10.36 -1.34
CA GLY A 287 6.82 10.15 -2.76
C GLY A 287 5.60 10.54 -3.60
N GLY A 288 5.83 11.30 -4.68
CA GLY A 288 4.77 11.68 -5.61
C GLY A 288 4.68 10.77 -6.83
N PRO A 289 3.99 11.21 -7.89
CA PRO A 289 3.84 10.44 -9.12
C PRO A 289 5.18 10.07 -9.77
N VAL A 290 6.19 10.94 -9.67
CA VAL A 290 7.52 10.70 -10.26
C VAL A 290 8.26 9.65 -9.46
N GLU A 291 8.20 9.71 -8.14
CA GLU A 291 8.84 8.70 -7.27
C GLU A 291 8.16 7.33 -7.42
N ILE A 292 6.84 7.27 -7.55
CA ILE A 292 6.11 6.03 -7.84
C ILE A 292 6.54 5.46 -9.20
N ALA A 293 6.69 6.31 -10.22
CA ALA A 293 7.17 5.86 -11.52
C ALA A 293 8.60 5.33 -11.44
N ARG A 294 9.51 6.05 -10.78
CA ARG A 294 10.91 5.63 -10.60
C ARG A 294 11.03 4.32 -9.82
N SER A 295 10.33 4.20 -8.70
CA SER A 295 10.32 2.99 -7.88
C SER A 295 9.73 1.80 -8.62
N SER A 296 8.71 2.00 -9.45
CA SER A 296 8.14 0.95 -10.32
C SER A 296 9.12 0.47 -11.39
N VAL A 297 9.82 1.39 -12.06
CA VAL A 297 10.86 1.04 -13.04
C VAL A 297 12.01 0.31 -12.35
N ALA A 298 12.49 0.82 -11.21
CA ALA A 298 13.56 0.21 -10.44
C ALA A 298 13.17 -1.20 -9.96
N ALA A 299 11.95 -1.38 -9.45
CA ALA A 299 11.45 -2.69 -9.04
C ALA A 299 11.43 -3.67 -10.21
N ALA A 300 10.96 -3.25 -11.39
CA ALA A 300 10.97 -4.10 -12.59
C ALA A 300 12.38 -4.43 -13.10
N GLN A 301 13.36 -3.54 -12.91
CA GLN A 301 14.76 -3.79 -13.26
C GLN A 301 15.46 -4.73 -12.27
N ASN A 302 15.11 -4.63 -10.99
CA ASN A 302 15.67 -5.46 -9.92
C ASN A 302 14.98 -6.83 -9.78
N GLY A 303 14.14 -7.23 -10.73
CA GLY A 303 13.53 -8.56 -10.78
C GLY A 303 12.06 -8.60 -10.39
N MET A 304 11.41 -9.70 -10.74
CA MET A 304 9.95 -9.81 -10.68
C MET A 304 9.41 -9.85 -9.24
N GLU A 305 10.18 -10.40 -8.30
CA GLU A 305 9.84 -10.35 -6.88
C GLU A 305 9.66 -8.92 -6.37
N ASN A 306 10.59 -8.02 -6.70
CA ASN A 306 10.52 -6.63 -6.28
C ASN A 306 9.29 -5.94 -6.88
N LEU A 307 8.93 -6.28 -8.12
CA LEU A 307 7.73 -5.78 -8.77
C LEU A 307 6.45 -6.26 -8.05
N TRP A 308 6.36 -7.55 -7.71
CA TRP A 308 5.23 -8.09 -6.96
C TRP A 308 5.13 -7.53 -5.54
N SER A 309 6.27 -7.42 -4.85
CA SER A 309 6.34 -6.79 -3.53
C SER A 309 5.91 -5.32 -3.57
N LEU A 310 6.28 -4.58 -4.63
CA LEU A 310 5.80 -3.22 -4.86
C LEU A 310 4.29 -3.16 -5.10
N ILE A 311 3.71 -4.10 -5.86
CA ILE A 311 2.25 -4.20 -6.07
C ILE A 311 1.55 -4.40 -4.73
N ALA A 312 2.03 -5.32 -3.88
CA ALA A 312 1.45 -5.54 -2.56
C ALA A 312 1.56 -4.29 -1.66
N PHE A 313 2.73 -3.64 -1.66
CA PHE A 313 2.97 -2.41 -0.92
C PHE A 313 2.03 -1.27 -1.35
N LEU A 314 1.96 -0.98 -2.65
CA LEU A 314 1.10 0.07 -3.18
C LEU A 314 -0.38 -0.25 -3.01
N SER A 315 -0.77 -1.52 -3.05
CA SER A 315 -2.15 -1.93 -2.79
C SER A 315 -2.56 -1.63 -1.35
N ILE A 316 -1.70 -1.92 -0.36
CA ILE A 316 -1.96 -1.53 1.03
C ILE A 316 -1.90 -0.03 1.25
N ASN A 317 -0.97 0.69 0.61
CA ASN A 317 -0.97 2.15 0.66
C ASN A 317 -2.33 2.71 0.18
N LEU A 318 -2.81 2.24 -0.96
CA LEU A 318 -4.09 2.69 -1.52
C LEU A 318 -5.26 2.30 -0.59
N ALA A 319 -5.23 1.12 0.03
CA ALA A 319 -6.25 0.70 0.99
C ALA A 319 -6.27 1.59 2.25
N VAL A 320 -5.12 1.82 2.88
CA VAL A 320 -4.99 2.62 4.10
C VAL A 320 -5.36 4.08 3.83
N LEU A 321 -4.86 4.66 2.74
CA LEU A 321 -5.18 6.04 2.37
C LEU A 321 -6.68 6.21 2.09
N ASN A 322 -7.31 5.28 1.36
CA ASN A 322 -8.75 5.35 1.10
C ASN A 322 -9.60 5.13 2.35
N LEU A 323 -9.07 4.54 3.41
CA LEU A 323 -9.78 4.40 4.69
C LEU A 323 -9.74 5.69 5.53
N LEU A 324 -8.90 6.66 5.19
CA LEU A 324 -8.82 7.93 5.91
C LEU A 324 -10.15 8.69 5.84
N PRO A 325 -10.53 9.43 6.90
CA PRO A 325 -11.77 10.20 6.96
C PRO A 325 -11.68 11.51 6.16
N ILE A 326 -11.11 11.45 4.95
CA ILE A 326 -10.91 12.59 4.06
C ILE A 326 -12.05 12.56 3.02
N PRO A 327 -12.72 13.71 2.77
CA PRO A 327 -13.74 13.79 1.73
C PRO A 327 -13.18 13.35 0.36
N LEU A 328 -14.04 12.80 -0.50
CA LEU A 328 -13.74 12.13 -1.78
C LEU A 328 -13.14 10.72 -1.66
N LEU A 329 -12.52 10.36 -0.54
CA LEU A 329 -12.08 8.99 -0.29
C LEU A 329 -13.20 8.14 0.30
N ASP A 330 -13.11 6.82 0.13
CA ASP A 330 -14.10 5.85 0.63
C ASP A 330 -14.39 6.04 2.13
N GLY A 331 -13.34 6.19 2.94
CA GLY A 331 -13.41 6.36 4.39
C GLY A 331 -14.13 7.64 4.79
N GLY A 332 -13.96 8.73 4.02
CA GLY A 332 -14.71 9.97 4.22
C GLY A 332 -16.21 9.78 3.98
N GLN A 333 -16.56 9.06 2.91
CA GLN A 333 -17.97 8.72 2.62
C GLN A 333 -18.55 7.79 3.68
N VAL A 334 -17.79 6.82 4.16
CA VAL A 334 -18.19 5.94 5.27
C VAL A 334 -18.51 6.76 6.52
N VAL A 335 -17.62 7.69 6.90
CA VAL A 335 -17.84 8.58 8.06
C VAL A 335 -19.09 9.42 7.87
N LEU A 336 -19.30 9.99 6.68
CA LEU A 336 -20.49 10.78 6.38
C LEU A 336 -21.78 9.95 6.54
N GLN A 337 -21.82 8.73 5.99
CA GLN A 337 -22.98 7.84 6.07
C GLN A 337 -23.29 7.40 7.50
N VAL A 338 -22.25 7.08 8.28
CA VAL A 338 -22.39 6.73 9.70
C VAL A 338 -22.90 7.93 10.49
N ALA A 339 -22.37 9.13 10.22
CA ALA A 339 -22.81 10.36 10.88
C ALA A 339 -24.28 10.70 10.55
N GLU A 340 -24.72 10.56 9.30
CA GLU A 340 -26.12 10.75 8.91
C GLU A 340 -27.05 9.74 9.60
N ALA A 341 -26.62 8.48 9.69
CA ALA A 341 -27.38 7.43 10.37
C ALA A 341 -27.51 7.71 11.88
N ALA A 342 -26.41 8.13 12.53
CA ALA A 342 -26.40 8.51 13.93
C ALA A 342 -27.31 9.74 14.19
N TRP A 343 -27.27 10.72 13.28
CA TRP A 343 -28.07 11.94 13.38
C TRP A 343 -29.53 11.77 12.91
N ARG A 344 -29.87 10.61 12.32
CA ARG A 344 -31.21 10.25 11.80
C ARG A 344 -31.81 11.25 10.80
N ARG A 345 -30.97 12.08 10.17
CA ARG A 345 -31.36 12.97 9.06
C ARG A 345 -30.18 13.13 8.10
N PRO A 346 -30.44 13.24 6.78
CA PRO A 346 -29.40 13.53 5.81
C PRO A 346 -28.82 14.93 6.07
N PHE A 347 -27.52 15.10 5.81
CA PHE A 347 -26.92 16.42 5.82
C PHE A 347 -27.48 17.27 4.66
N PRO A 348 -27.66 18.58 4.85
CA PRO A 348 -28.02 19.48 3.76
C PRO A 348 -27.01 19.37 2.61
N ARG A 349 -27.49 19.46 1.36
CA ARG A 349 -26.63 19.42 0.16
C ARG A 349 -25.43 20.37 0.26
N MET A 350 -25.66 21.59 0.74
CA MET A 350 -24.61 22.59 0.97
C MET A 350 -23.48 22.08 1.87
N VAL A 351 -23.79 21.31 2.93
CA VAL A 351 -22.77 20.74 3.83
C VAL A 351 -21.96 19.68 3.09
N LYS A 352 -22.60 18.82 2.31
CA LYS A 352 -21.92 17.79 1.51
C LYS A 352 -21.03 18.40 0.43
N GLU A 353 -21.49 19.45 -0.23
CA GLU A 353 -20.70 20.19 -1.23
C GLU A 353 -19.46 20.85 -0.60
N TRP A 354 -19.61 21.51 0.56
CA TRP A 354 -18.46 22.07 1.27
C TRP A 354 -17.50 20.99 1.77
N TYR A 355 -18.03 19.88 2.29
CA TYR A 355 -17.25 18.72 2.68
C TYR A 355 -16.39 18.23 1.50
N ALA A 356 -17.01 18.00 0.34
CA ALA A 356 -16.30 17.60 -0.88
C ALA A 356 -15.26 18.64 -1.33
N ARG A 357 -15.60 19.93 -1.37
CA ARG A 357 -14.67 21.00 -1.78
C ARG A 357 -13.45 21.12 -0.87
N ILE A 358 -13.65 20.99 0.45
CA ILE A 358 -12.56 21.01 1.43
C ILE A 358 -11.64 19.80 1.20
N GLY A 359 -12.21 18.60 1.03
CA GLY A 359 -11.40 17.41 0.77
C GLY A 359 -10.62 17.51 -0.54
N PHE A 360 -11.28 17.96 -1.62
CA PHE A 360 -10.61 18.24 -2.89
C PHE A 360 -9.47 19.25 -2.71
N ALA A 361 -9.68 20.35 -2.00
CA ALA A 361 -8.63 21.34 -1.74
C ALA A 361 -7.46 20.76 -0.94
N VAL A 362 -7.72 19.92 0.06
CA VAL A 362 -6.69 19.24 0.86
C VAL A 362 -5.90 18.25 0.01
N ILE A 363 -6.58 17.38 -0.76
CA ILE A 363 -5.94 16.40 -1.65
C ILE A 363 -5.14 17.12 -2.74
N ALA A 364 -5.69 18.17 -3.35
CA ALA A 364 -5.00 18.97 -4.36
C ALA A 364 -3.76 19.66 -3.78
N ALA A 365 -3.85 20.25 -2.58
CA ALA A 365 -2.71 20.87 -1.92
C ALA A 365 -1.61 19.85 -1.60
N LEU A 366 -1.97 18.67 -1.10
CA LEU A 366 -1.04 17.57 -0.87
C LEU A 366 -0.39 17.12 -2.18
N PHE A 367 -1.19 16.87 -3.22
CA PHE A 367 -0.72 16.44 -4.53
C PHE A 367 0.26 17.45 -5.14
N LEU A 368 -0.06 18.74 -5.11
CA LEU A 368 0.81 19.81 -5.60
C LEU A 368 2.11 19.88 -4.79
N THR A 369 2.02 19.76 -3.47
CA THR A 369 3.20 19.80 -2.58
C THR A 369 4.14 18.63 -2.88
N VAL A 370 3.61 17.41 -2.95
CA VAL A 370 4.41 16.22 -3.20
C VAL A 370 4.97 16.24 -4.63
N THR A 371 4.19 16.65 -5.63
CA THR A 371 4.65 16.80 -7.02
C THR A 371 5.75 17.86 -7.13
N PHE A 372 5.62 18.99 -6.44
CA PHE A 372 6.65 20.02 -6.39
C PHE A 372 7.94 19.49 -5.75
N ASN A 373 7.83 18.73 -4.66
CA ASN A 373 8.98 18.11 -4.00
C ASN A 373 9.68 17.09 -4.90
N ASP A 374 8.92 16.28 -5.63
CA ASP A 374 9.43 15.35 -6.65
C ASP A 374 10.18 16.08 -7.77
N LEU A 375 9.60 17.16 -8.32
CA LEU A 375 10.22 17.94 -9.38
C LEU A 375 11.51 18.62 -8.88
N LYS A 376 11.49 19.17 -7.66
CA LYS A 376 12.66 19.74 -7.02
C LYS A 376 13.78 18.70 -6.87
N ARG A 377 13.45 17.49 -6.40
CA ARG A 377 14.41 16.37 -6.33
C ARG A 377 14.98 16.01 -7.69
N LEU A 378 14.13 15.95 -8.72
CA LEU A 378 14.54 15.64 -10.09
C LEU A 378 15.48 16.68 -10.67
N VAL A 379 15.15 17.97 -10.51
CA VAL A 379 15.96 19.09 -11.01
C VAL A 379 17.29 19.17 -10.26
N LEU A 380 17.28 19.11 -8.92
CA LEU A 380 18.52 19.13 -8.12
C LEU A 380 19.43 17.94 -8.44
N GLY A 381 18.87 16.75 -8.67
CA GLY A 381 19.64 15.59 -9.10
C GLY A 381 20.27 15.72 -10.49
N TRP A 382 19.74 16.60 -11.36
CA TRP A 382 20.31 16.85 -12.68
C TRP A 382 21.45 17.89 -12.65
N PHE A 383 21.35 18.88 -11.75
CA PHE A 383 22.35 19.95 -11.61
C PHE A 383 23.41 19.70 -10.53
N GLY A 384 23.21 18.70 -9.66
CA GLY A 384 24.12 18.34 -8.57
C GLY A 384 24.96 17.08 -8.81
N GLY A 385 25.08 16.65 -10.07
CA GLY A 385 25.90 15.51 -10.51
C GLY A 385 27.29 15.91 -10.97
#